data_AF-A0A3D3X3F8-F1
#
_entry.id   AF-A0A3D3X3F8-F1
#
_cell.length_a   1.000
_cell.length_b   1.000
_cell.length_c   1.000
_cell.angle_alpha   90.00
_cell.angle_beta   90.00
_cell.angle_gamma   90.00
#
_symmetry.space_group_name_H-M   'P 1'
#
loop_
_entity.id
_entity.type
_entity.pdbx_description
1 polymer ?
#
loop_
_entity_poly.entity_id
_entity_poly.type
_entity_poly.pdbx_seq_one_letter_code
_entity_poly.pdbx_strand_id
1 'polypeptide(L)'
;MSDAMRVQSFSELLGSILQEYEHNESIFGIHRSLFYVPKNESPYATEMFGSHLATPIGPAAGPHTQLARNIICAWLSGGRFIELKTVQIMDELEIPRPCIDMEDEGYNVEWSQELKLDQSLNEYVHAWVLIHVLRRLLGFEGEVPFGTIFNMSIGYDLKGIKSPPMTRFMDRLDDASAKINEIKMILKRQFPQFADIKIPPRLTNSVTLSTMHGCPPDEIEQIARYLLEERGLNTLVKLNPTLLGKETVMRILHDDLEFTEIQIPDAVFANDLQYDRAVELIKTLKRTAAKRGLYFGAKLSNTLAMANNKETLPGKEMYMSGRALYPITMTLFDKIMRQFNGDLNVSYAGGADALNVTTLLVAGAHPVTTVSDLLKPGGYSRLL
;
A
#
# COMPACT_ATOMS: atom_id res chain seq x y z
N MET A 1 -22.78 10.31 -7.94
CA MET A 1 -21.88 10.26 -6.78
C MET A 1 -21.09 11.57 -6.76
N SER A 2 -20.77 12.10 -5.57
CA SER A 2 -19.88 13.26 -5.48
C SER A 2 -18.45 12.84 -5.81
N ASP A 3 -17.78 13.72 -6.51
CA ASP A 3 -16.39 13.72 -6.95
C ASP A 3 -15.39 14.06 -5.82
N ALA A 4 -15.86 14.49 -4.64
CA ALA A 4 -15.03 14.81 -3.49
C ALA A 4 -15.07 13.72 -2.42
N MET A 5 -13.88 13.27 -1.98
CA MET A 5 -13.75 12.45 -0.77
C MET A 5 -14.14 13.25 0.47
N ARG A 6 -15.10 12.72 1.24
CA ARG A 6 -15.56 13.33 2.49
C ARG A 6 -14.99 12.58 3.67
N VAL A 7 -14.10 13.24 4.40
CA VAL A 7 -13.59 12.76 5.68
C VAL A 7 -14.68 12.86 6.75
N GLN A 8 -14.62 11.98 7.75
CA GLN A 8 -15.55 11.95 8.88
C GLN A 8 -14.79 12.17 10.19
N SER A 9 -15.45 12.77 11.18
CA SER A 9 -14.86 12.84 12.51
C SER A 9 -14.74 11.45 13.13
N PHE A 10 -13.79 11.28 14.06
CA PHE A 10 -13.64 10.02 14.79
C PHE A 10 -14.94 9.60 15.50
N SER A 11 -15.68 10.56 16.07
CA SER A 11 -16.96 10.28 16.75
C SER A 11 -18.01 9.73 15.80
N GLU A 12 -18.11 10.27 14.59
CA GLU A 12 -19.07 9.79 13.59
C GLU A 12 -18.68 8.39 13.08
N LEU A 13 -17.39 8.15 12.85
CA LEU A 13 -16.90 6.84 12.45
C LEU A 13 -17.21 5.77 13.50
N LEU A 14 -16.78 6.00 14.76
CA LEU A 14 -17.00 5.02 15.83
C LEU A 14 -18.49 4.86 16.18
N GLY A 15 -19.25 5.95 16.24
CA GLY A 15 -20.69 5.88 16.46
C GLY A 15 -21.40 5.05 15.39
N SER A 16 -21.04 5.25 14.12
CA SER A 16 -21.58 4.48 12.99
C SER A 16 -21.22 2.99 13.09
N ILE A 17 -19.96 2.68 13.42
CA ILE A 17 -19.48 1.30 13.61
C ILE A 17 -20.29 0.59 14.69
N LEU A 18 -20.45 1.20 15.86
CA LEU A 18 -21.13 0.57 16.99
C LEU A 18 -22.62 0.37 16.70
N GLN A 19 -23.28 1.40 16.15
CA GLN A 19 -24.69 1.32 15.81
C GLN A 19 -24.96 0.24 14.76
N GLU A 20 -24.16 0.21 13.68
CA GLU A 20 -24.33 -0.78 12.62
C GLU A 20 -24.05 -2.21 13.14
N TYR A 21 -23.01 -2.37 13.96
CA TYR A 21 -22.66 -3.67 14.51
C TYR A 21 -23.74 -4.22 15.46
N GLU A 22 -24.31 -3.35 16.30
CA GLU A 22 -25.39 -3.72 17.23
C GLU A 22 -26.68 -4.13 16.51
N HIS A 23 -27.06 -3.42 15.44
CA HIS A 23 -28.37 -3.62 14.80
C HIS A 23 -28.34 -4.60 13.64
N ASN A 24 -27.22 -4.69 12.92
CA ASN A 24 -27.12 -5.41 11.65
C ASN A 24 -26.01 -6.48 11.64
N GLU A 25 -25.27 -6.63 12.74
CA GLU A 25 -24.06 -7.45 12.80
C GLU A 25 -23.07 -7.13 11.67
N SER A 26 -23.01 -5.88 11.23
CA SER A 26 -22.13 -5.43 10.15
C SER A 26 -21.35 -4.19 10.51
N ILE A 27 -20.22 -3.99 9.86
CA ILE A 27 -19.44 -2.75 9.95
C ILE A 27 -19.12 -2.28 8.53
N PHE A 28 -19.60 -1.09 8.19
CA PHE A 28 -19.46 -0.49 6.87
C PHE A 28 -19.94 -1.40 5.73
N GLY A 29 -21.04 -2.10 5.96
CA GLY A 29 -21.67 -3.03 5.01
C GLY A 29 -21.04 -4.42 4.95
N ILE A 30 -19.96 -4.68 5.71
CA ILE A 30 -19.38 -6.02 5.80
C ILE A 30 -20.04 -6.74 6.97
N HIS A 31 -20.80 -7.80 6.69
CA HIS A 31 -21.43 -8.62 7.70
C HIS A 31 -20.40 -9.43 8.50
N ARG A 32 -20.65 -9.67 9.79
CA ARG A 32 -19.74 -10.34 10.73
C ARG A 32 -19.28 -11.73 10.27
N SER A 33 -20.12 -12.43 9.48
CA SER A 33 -19.75 -13.72 8.88
C SER A 33 -18.58 -13.65 7.89
N LEU A 34 -18.25 -12.44 7.42
CA LEU A 34 -17.12 -12.14 6.54
C LEU A 34 -15.99 -11.43 7.29
N PHE A 35 -16.00 -11.42 8.62
CA PHE A 35 -14.87 -10.92 9.38
C PHE A 35 -13.79 -12.00 9.49
N TYR A 36 -12.57 -11.63 9.18
CA TYR A 36 -11.39 -12.44 9.49
C TYR A 36 -11.24 -12.55 11.01
N VAL A 37 -11.23 -13.80 11.50
CA VAL A 37 -10.96 -14.10 12.91
C VAL A 37 -9.50 -14.52 13.05
N PRO A 38 -8.64 -13.68 13.68
CA PRO A 38 -7.26 -14.02 13.90
C PRO A 38 -7.13 -15.25 14.81
N LYS A 39 -6.14 -16.11 14.53
CA LYS A 39 -5.81 -17.27 15.35
C LYS A 39 -4.40 -17.14 15.90
N ASN A 40 -4.20 -17.59 17.13
CA ASN A 40 -2.85 -17.79 17.67
C ASN A 40 -2.10 -18.80 16.78
N GLU A 41 -0.81 -18.53 16.58
CA GLU A 41 0.10 -19.41 15.83
C GLU A 41 -0.38 -19.72 14.39
N SER A 42 -0.91 -18.71 13.70
CA SER A 42 -1.29 -18.86 12.29
C SER A 42 -0.05 -19.23 11.44
N PRO A 43 -0.11 -20.29 10.61
CA PRO A 43 1.08 -20.83 9.92
C PRO A 43 1.66 -19.89 8.86
N TYR A 44 0.88 -18.90 8.44
CA TYR A 44 1.27 -17.87 7.49
C TYR A 44 1.71 -16.57 8.17
N ALA A 45 1.62 -16.45 9.49
CA ALA A 45 2.06 -15.25 10.20
C ALA A 45 3.58 -15.09 10.07
N THR A 46 4.03 -13.85 9.92
CA THR A 46 5.45 -13.52 9.73
C THR A 46 5.88 -12.41 10.68
N GLU A 47 7.17 -12.11 10.69
CA GLU A 47 7.72 -10.94 11.37
C GLU A 47 8.26 -9.97 10.31
N MET A 48 7.91 -8.69 10.42
CA MET A 48 8.36 -7.66 9.49
C MET A 48 8.59 -6.35 10.24
N PHE A 49 9.69 -5.65 9.91
CA PHE A 49 10.04 -4.37 10.53
C PHE A 49 10.13 -4.42 12.08
N GLY A 50 10.45 -5.58 12.63
CA GLY A 50 10.49 -5.83 14.08
C GLY A 50 9.11 -5.95 14.73
N SER A 51 8.06 -6.24 13.95
CA SER A 51 6.68 -6.40 14.41
C SER A 51 6.04 -7.67 13.85
N HIS A 52 5.17 -8.26 14.65
CA HIS A 52 4.34 -9.39 14.24
C HIS A 52 3.34 -8.99 13.16
N LEU A 53 3.27 -9.76 12.08
CA LEU A 53 2.34 -9.61 10.97
C LEU A 53 1.44 -10.85 10.89
N ALA A 54 0.18 -10.70 11.31
CA ALA A 54 -0.73 -11.84 11.48
C ALA A 54 -1.13 -12.48 10.14
N THR A 55 -1.30 -11.68 9.09
CA THR A 55 -1.45 -12.15 7.71
C THR A 55 -0.47 -11.37 6.82
N PRO A 56 0.29 -12.04 5.94
CA PRO A 56 1.27 -11.36 5.09
C PRO A 56 0.62 -10.72 3.85
N ILE A 57 -0.63 -10.26 4.00
CA ILE A 57 -1.45 -9.70 2.92
C ILE A 57 -2.13 -8.40 3.32
N GLY A 58 -2.53 -7.61 2.34
CA GLY A 58 -3.37 -6.43 2.57
C GLY A 58 -3.50 -5.51 1.36
N PRO A 59 -4.10 -4.32 1.54
CA PRO A 59 -4.22 -3.35 0.46
C PRO A 59 -2.85 -2.69 0.16
N ALA A 60 -2.55 -2.50 -1.13
CA ALA A 60 -1.41 -1.70 -1.55
C ALA A 60 -1.76 -0.19 -1.51
N ALA A 61 -0.76 0.69 -1.65
CA ALA A 61 -0.98 2.12 -1.76
C ALA A 61 -1.94 2.44 -2.92
N GLY A 62 -3.15 2.91 -2.59
CA GLY A 62 -4.22 3.02 -3.58
C GLY A 62 -5.53 3.54 -2.98
N PRO A 63 -6.67 3.41 -3.69
CA PRO A 63 -7.96 3.92 -3.23
C PRO A 63 -8.41 3.34 -1.88
N HIS A 64 -8.04 2.08 -1.58
CA HIS A 64 -8.43 1.38 -0.34
C HIS A 64 -7.76 1.94 0.93
N THR A 65 -6.71 2.76 0.78
CA THR A 65 -5.92 3.28 1.91
C THR A 65 -5.92 4.81 1.98
N GLN A 66 -6.98 5.45 1.44
CA GLN A 66 -7.20 6.89 1.58
C GLN A 66 -8.03 7.24 2.82
N LEU A 67 -9.15 6.55 3.05
CA LEU A 67 -10.06 6.82 4.18
C LEU A 67 -9.95 5.75 5.27
N ALA A 68 -10.17 6.16 6.51
CA ALA A 68 -10.18 5.28 7.67
C ALA A 68 -11.20 4.15 7.51
N ARG A 69 -12.39 4.46 6.99
CA ARG A 69 -13.43 3.47 6.68
C ARG A 69 -12.91 2.37 5.76
N ASN A 70 -12.20 2.71 4.68
CA ASN A 70 -11.68 1.73 3.73
C ASN A 70 -10.56 0.86 4.36
N ILE A 71 -9.68 1.47 5.15
CA ILE A 71 -8.66 0.74 5.91
C ILE A 71 -9.30 -0.25 6.89
N ILE A 72 -10.36 0.17 7.59
CA ILE A 72 -11.12 -0.70 8.50
C ILE A 72 -11.79 -1.85 7.73
N CYS A 73 -12.40 -1.61 6.56
CA CYS A 73 -12.98 -2.67 5.74
C CYS A 73 -11.93 -3.71 5.31
N ALA A 74 -10.74 -3.27 4.88
CA ALA A 74 -9.64 -4.15 4.55
C ALA A 74 -9.15 -4.95 5.77
N TRP A 75 -9.06 -4.30 6.93
CA TRP A 75 -8.66 -4.95 8.18
C TRP A 75 -9.69 -5.97 8.68
N LEU A 76 -10.98 -5.65 8.63
CA LEU A 76 -12.04 -6.60 8.97
C LEU A 76 -12.01 -7.84 8.08
N SER A 77 -11.58 -7.69 6.82
CA SER A 77 -11.51 -8.79 5.86
C SER A 77 -10.15 -9.50 5.84
N GLY A 78 -9.28 -9.29 6.83
CA GLY A 78 -8.04 -10.04 6.99
C GLY A 78 -6.78 -9.36 6.46
N GLY A 79 -6.86 -8.17 5.87
CA GLY A 79 -5.69 -7.38 5.52
C GLY A 79 -4.94 -6.90 6.77
N ARG A 80 -3.66 -7.22 6.89
CA ARG A 80 -2.83 -6.84 8.05
C ARG A 80 -1.59 -6.04 7.70
N PHE A 81 -1.13 -6.14 6.45
CA PHE A 81 -0.15 -5.19 5.92
C PHE A 81 -0.88 -4.08 5.17
N ILE A 82 -1.05 -2.92 5.83
CA ILE A 82 -1.75 -1.77 5.28
C ILE A 82 -0.73 -0.81 4.68
N GLU A 83 -0.56 -0.84 3.36
CA GLU A 83 0.27 0.15 2.68
C GLU A 83 -0.55 1.42 2.43
N LEU A 84 -0.25 2.48 3.18
CA LEU A 84 -0.95 3.75 3.13
C LEU A 84 -0.83 4.39 1.75
N LYS A 85 -1.82 5.22 1.38
CA LYS A 85 -1.80 5.92 0.09
C LYS A 85 -0.49 6.70 -0.06
N THR A 86 0.11 6.62 -1.24
CA THR A 86 1.28 7.43 -1.58
C THR A 86 0.94 8.90 -1.45
N VAL A 87 1.67 9.60 -0.59
CA VAL A 87 1.58 11.05 -0.45
C VAL A 87 2.78 11.77 -1.06
N GLN A 88 2.55 13.01 -1.50
CA GLN A 88 3.58 13.89 -2.07
C GLN A 88 3.40 15.34 -1.60
N ILE A 89 4.36 16.21 -1.94
CA ILE A 89 4.30 17.63 -1.57
C ILE A 89 3.15 18.37 -2.28
N MET A 90 2.77 17.94 -3.49
CA MET A 90 1.62 18.46 -4.22
C MET A 90 0.35 17.74 -3.76
N ASP A 91 -0.32 18.29 -2.75
CA ASP A 91 -1.51 17.69 -2.12
C ASP A 91 -2.83 18.42 -2.44
N GLU A 92 -2.78 19.35 -3.41
CA GLU A 92 -3.94 20.05 -3.99
C GLU A 92 -4.00 19.76 -5.50
N LEU A 93 -4.30 18.51 -5.86
CA LEU A 93 -4.35 18.06 -7.26
C LEU A 93 -5.78 18.12 -7.81
N GLU A 94 -5.92 18.68 -9.01
CA GLU A 94 -7.13 18.51 -9.82
C GLU A 94 -7.01 17.23 -10.64
N ILE A 95 -7.70 16.18 -10.20
CA ILE A 95 -7.68 14.88 -10.88
C ILE A 95 -8.80 14.83 -11.93
N PRO A 96 -8.48 14.66 -13.23
CA PRO A 96 -9.49 14.57 -14.26
C PRO A 96 -10.25 13.25 -14.13
N ARG A 97 -11.58 13.28 -14.32
CA ARG A 97 -12.47 12.13 -14.09
C ARG A 97 -13.22 11.72 -15.37
N PRO A 98 -13.49 10.42 -15.59
CA PRO A 98 -13.12 9.29 -14.72
C PRO A 98 -11.59 9.08 -14.70
N CYS A 99 -11.06 8.66 -13.55
CA CYS A 99 -9.61 8.52 -13.31
C CYS A 99 -9.16 7.06 -13.14
N ILE A 100 -10.12 6.14 -13.00
CA ILE A 100 -9.90 4.71 -12.88
C ILE A 100 -10.97 4.02 -13.72
N ASP A 101 -10.54 3.09 -14.56
CA ASP A 101 -11.36 2.13 -15.28
C ASP A 101 -10.98 0.73 -14.79
N MET A 102 -11.93 -0.05 -14.30
CA MET A 102 -11.68 -1.36 -13.68
C MET A 102 -12.61 -2.41 -14.28
N GLU A 103 -12.36 -2.72 -15.56
CA GLU A 103 -13.01 -3.80 -16.28
C GLU A 103 -12.29 -5.13 -16.00
N ASP A 104 -11.67 -5.72 -17.02
CA ASP A 104 -10.85 -6.91 -16.87
C ASP A 104 -9.42 -6.55 -16.41
N GLU A 105 -8.71 -5.76 -17.22
CA GLU A 105 -7.54 -5.02 -16.76
C GLU A 105 -7.97 -3.70 -16.11
N GLY A 106 -7.19 -3.28 -15.11
CA GLY A 106 -7.40 -2.01 -14.45
C GLY A 106 -6.52 -0.93 -15.08
N TYR A 107 -7.11 0.19 -15.43
CA TYR A 107 -6.39 1.36 -15.95
C TYR A 107 -6.64 2.57 -15.07
N ASN A 108 -5.60 3.36 -14.82
CA ASN A 108 -5.75 4.63 -14.12
C ASN A 108 -4.96 5.75 -14.81
N VAL A 109 -5.30 7.00 -14.47
CA VAL A 109 -4.47 8.18 -14.77
C VAL A 109 -3.37 8.32 -13.70
N GLU A 110 -2.32 9.09 -13.98
CA GLU A 110 -1.08 9.14 -13.18
C GLU A 110 -1.33 9.53 -11.70
N TRP A 111 -2.15 10.55 -11.49
CA TRP A 111 -2.33 11.17 -10.17
C TRP A 111 -3.64 10.75 -9.53
N SER A 112 -3.57 10.32 -8.27
CA SER A 112 -4.73 9.78 -7.56
C SER A 112 -4.70 10.00 -6.04
N GLN A 113 -3.88 10.94 -5.55
CA GLN A 113 -3.98 11.40 -4.15
C GLN A 113 -5.07 12.46 -4.07
N GLU A 114 -6.18 12.16 -3.39
CA GLU A 114 -7.34 13.05 -3.30
C GLU A 114 -7.36 13.88 -2.01
N LEU A 115 -6.74 13.39 -0.93
CA LEU A 115 -6.70 14.05 0.36
C LEU A 115 -5.40 14.83 0.55
N LYS A 116 -5.52 16.00 1.20
CA LYS A 116 -4.37 16.77 1.69
C LYS A 116 -3.54 15.96 2.68
N LEU A 117 -2.29 16.33 2.91
CA LEU A 117 -1.40 15.66 3.86
C LEU A 117 -2.00 15.57 5.26
N ASP A 118 -2.56 16.67 5.77
CA ASP A 118 -3.17 16.71 7.11
C ASP A 118 -4.47 15.89 7.19
N GLN A 119 -5.25 15.82 6.10
CA GLN A 119 -6.45 14.99 6.03
C GLN A 119 -6.07 13.51 6.02
N SER A 120 -5.10 13.12 5.18
CA SER A 120 -4.57 11.76 5.10
C SER A 120 -4.05 11.30 6.46
N LEU A 121 -3.25 12.14 7.14
CA LEU A 121 -2.76 11.86 8.49
C LEU A 121 -3.91 11.62 9.48
N ASN A 122 -4.94 12.46 9.47
CA ASN A 122 -6.09 12.28 10.36
C ASN A 122 -6.79 10.94 10.11
N GLU A 123 -7.01 10.56 8.85
CA GLU A 123 -7.61 9.27 8.50
C GLU A 123 -6.74 8.09 8.97
N TYR A 124 -5.41 8.20 8.88
CA TYR A 124 -4.50 7.15 9.35
C TYR A 124 -4.51 7.01 10.87
N VAL A 125 -4.52 8.12 11.61
CA VAL A 125 -4.65 8.09 13.08
C VAL A 125 -6.03 7.57 13.49
N HIS A 126 -7.10 7.96 12.79
CA HIS A 126 -8.44 7.40 13.03
C HIS A 126 -8.45 5.89 12.82
N ALA A 127 -7.95 5.38 11.70
CA ALA A 127 -7.88 3.95 11.41
C ALA A 127 -7.06 3.21 12.47
N TRP A 128 -5.90 3.73 12.85
CA TRP A 128 -5.03 3.14 13.86
C TRP A 128 -5.76 2.98 15.20
N VAL A 129 -6.38 4.06 15.70
CA VAL A 129 -7.16 4.02 16.95
C VAL A 129 -8.36 3.08 16.82
N LEU A 130 -9.09 3.14 15.71
CA LEU A 130 -10.26 2.28 15.47
C LEU A 130 -9.89 0.80 15.46
N ILE A 131 -8.74 0.40 14.90
CA ILE A 131 -8.28 -0.99 14.94
C ILE A 131 -8.11 -1.46 16.39
N HIS A 132 -7.53 -0.65 17.28
CA HIS A 132 -7.44 -1.00 18.70
C HIS A 132 -8.82 -1.11 19.37
N VAL A 133 -9.74 -0.19 19.06
CA VAL A 133 -11.13 -0.24 19.55
C VAL A 133 -11.85 -1.51 19.05
N LEU A 134 -11.73 -1.84 17.77
CA LEU A 134 -12.35 -3.00 17.15
C LEU A 134 -11.79 -4.31 17.69
N ARG A 135 -10.50 -4.36 17.99
CA ARG A 135 -9.92 -5.53 18.67
C ARG A 135 -10.59 -5.78 20.02
N ARG A 136 -10.88 -4.75 20.81
CA ARG A 136 -11.65 -4.92 22.05
C ARG A 136 -13.09 -5.32 21.76
N LEU A 137 -13.77 -4.60 20.87
CA LEU A 137 -15.17 -4.85 20.50
C LEU A 137 -15.40 -6.30 20.03
N LEU A 138 -14.47 -6.85 19.26
CA LEU A 138 -14.55 -8.18 18.67
C LEU A 138 -13.91 -9.28 19.55
N GLY A 139 -13.37 -8.94 20.72
CA GLY A 139 -12.79 -9.91 21.66
C GLY A 139 -11.39 -10.41 21.30
N PHE A 140 -10.61 -9.65 20.52
CA PHE A 140 -9.23 -9.98 20.12
C PHE A 140 -8.17 -9.30 21.00
N GLU A 141 -8.55 -8.33 21.84
CA GLU A 141 -7.63 -7.68 22.77
C GLU A 141 -7.16 -8.68 23.83
N GLY A 142 -5.84 -8.84 23.99
CA GLY A 142 -5.24 -9.79 24.95
C GLY A 142 -5.20 -11.24 24.47
N GLU A 143 -6.09 -11.65 23.57
CA GLU A 143 -6.20 -13.04 23.10
C GLU A 143 -5.20 -13.42 21.99
N VAL A 144 -4.89 -12.48 21.10
CA VAL A 144 -3.96 -12.67 19.98
C VAL A 144 -2.99 -11.48 19.87
N PRO A 145 -1.79 -11.62 19.28
CA PRO A 145 -0.91 -10.48 19.02
C PRO A 145 -1.57 -9.37 18.17
N PHE A 146 -1.06 -8.13 18.21
CA PHE A 146 -1.64 -7.00 17.46
C PHE A 146 -1.69 -7.26 15.95
N GLY A 147 -0.57 -7.76 15.40
CA GLY A 147 -0.53 -8.40 14.10
C GLY A 147 -0.78 -7.51 12.89
N THR A 148 -0.85 -6.18 13.05
CA THR A 148 -1.15 -5.22 11.98
C THR A 148 0.03 -4.27 11.81
N ILE A 149 0.46 -4.05 10.57
CA ILE A 149 1.54 -3.14 10.19
C ILE A 149 0.97 -2.08 9.26
N PHE A 150 1.14 -0.82 9.62
CA PHE A 150 1.00 0.28 8.67
C PHE A 150 2.36 0.52 8.02
N ASN A 151 2.38 0.60 6.70
CA ASN A 151 3.56 0.96 5.93
C ASN A 151 3.26 2.28 5.20
N MET A 152 4.04 3.32 5.50
CA MET A 152 3.88 4.60 4.83
C MET A 152 4.23 4.45 3.34
N SER A 153 3.57 5.19 2.46
CA SER A 153 4.01 5.33 1.07
C SER A 153 4.24 6.79 0.75
N ILE A 154 5.39 7.11 0.17
CA ILE A 154 5.74 8.46 -0.28
C ILE A 154 6.34 8.40 -1.68
N GLY A 155 6.18 9.47 -2.46
CA GLY A 155 6.83 9.60 -3.75
C GLY A 155 6.88 11.06 -4.16
N TYR A 156 8.04 11.55 -4.56
CA TYR A 156 8.30 12.82 -5.23
C TYR A 156 9.82 12.91 -5.53
N ASP A 157 10.31 14.07 -5.93
CA ASP A 157 11.74 14.40 -5.95
C ASP A 157 12.34 14.49 -4.51
N LEU A 158 13.67 14.45 -4.41
CA LEU A 158 14.36 14.50 -3.11
C LEU A 158 14.05 15.79 -2.34
N LYS A 159 13.97 16.92 -3.05
CA LYS A 159 13.73 18.24 -2.46
C LYS A 159 12.36 18.30 -1.79
N GLY A 160 11.34 17.76 -2.44
CA GLY A 160 9.98 17.71 -1.94
C GLY A 160 9.84 16.73 -0.79
N ILE A 161 10.50 15.57 -0.84
CA ILE A 161 10.53 14.63 0.29
C ILE A 161 11.20 15.25 1.53
N LYS A 162 12.27 16.04 1.35
CA LYS A 162 12.93 16.78 2.45
C LYS A 162 12.21 18.08 2.86
N SER A 163 11.08 18.40 2.24
CA SER A 163 10.34 19.64 2.53
C SER A 163 9.70 19.64 3.94
N PRO A 164 9.43 20.81 4.53
CA PRO A 164 8.76 20.90 5.82
C PRO A 164 7.37 20.23 5.89
N PRO A 165 6.49 20.31 4.87
CA PRO A 165 5.22 19.57 4.87
C PRO A 165 5.41 18.05 4.93
N MET A 166 6.28 17.49 4.10
CA MET A 166 6.52 16.04 4.03
C MET A 166 7.21 15.52 5.28
N THR A 167 8.22 16.23 5.78
CA THR A 167 8.92 15.85 7.03
C THR A 167 7.97 15.91 8.22
N ARG A 168 7.16 16.96 8.37
CA ARG A 168 6.13 17.05 9.41
C ARG A 168 5.10 15.91 9.31
N PHE A 169 4.71 15.51 8.10
CA PHE A 169 3.81 14.37 7.89
C PHE A 169 4.46 13.08 8.41
N MET A 170 5.71 12.80 8.02
CA MET A 170 6.45 11.62 8.48
C MET A 170 6.67 11.64 10.01
N ASP A 171 7.04 12.78 10.58
CA ASP A 171 7.26 12.95 12.02
C ASP A 171 6.00 12.65 12.82
N ARG A 172 4.83 13.07 12.32
CA ARG A 172 3.53 12.84 12.99
C ARG A 172 3.00 11.42 12.81
N LEU A 173 3.51 10.65 11.86
CA LEU A 173 3.27 9.20 11.78
C LEU A 173 4.23 8.41 12.69
N ASP A 174 5.45 8.92 12.88
CA ASP A 174 6.41 8.36 13.83
C ASP A 174 6.00 8.62 15.29
N ASP A 175 5.40 9.79 15.57
CA ASP A 175 4.77 10.12 16.85
C ASP A 175 3.44 10.88 16.65
N ALA A 176 2.34 10.14 16.75
CA ALA A 176 0.98 10.67 16.71
C ALA A 176 0.39 10.94 18.11
N SER A 177 1.20 10.99 19.18
CA SER A 177 0.73 11.13 20.57
C SER A 177 -0.28 12.26 20.75
N ALA A 178 0.00 13.42 20.17
CA ALA A 178 -0.87 14.60 20.27
C ALA A 178 -2.28 14.29 19.73
N LYS A 179 -2.37 13.73 18.51
CA LYS A 179 -3.65 13.41 17.87
C LYS A 179 -4.37 12.26 18.56
N ILE A 180 -3.64 11.24 19.00
CA ILE A 180 -4.19 10.13 19.77
C ILE A 180 -4.76 10.62 21.10
N ASN A 181 -4.12 11.58 21.76
CA ASN A 181 -4.64 12.16 23.00
C ASN A 181 -5.95 12.93 22.80
N GLU A 182 -6.09 13.68 21.70
CA GLU A 182 -7.38 14.28 21.32
C GLU A 182 -8.47 13.21 21.19
N ILE A 183 -8.18 12.12 20.49
CA ILE A 183 -9.13 11.01 20.30
C ILE A 183 -9.44 10.30 21.62
N LYS A 184 -8.45 10.12 22.51
CA LYS A 184 -8.69 9.56 23.86
C LYS A 184 -9.63 10.42 24.69
N MET A 185 -9.60 11.74 24.55
CA MET A 185 -10.58 12.61 25.21
C MET A 185 -12.00 12.39 24.65
N ILE A 186 -12.13 12.16 23.34
CA ILE A 186 -13.40 11.78 22.71
C ILE A 186 -13.90 10.45 23.26
N LEU A 187 -13.05 9.41 23.29
CA LEU A 187 -13.37 8.11 23.86
C LEU A 187 -13.83 8.23 25.31
N LYS A 188 -13.09 8.94 26.16
CA LYS A 188 -13.47 9.14 27.57
C LYS A 188 -14.84 9.80 27.75
N ARG A 189 -15.18 10.76 26.89
CA ARG A 189 -16.41 11.54 26.99
C ARG A 189 -17.64 10.81 26.41
N GLN A 190 -17.46 10.12 25.29
CA GLN A 190 -18.58 9.61 24.47
C GLN A 190 -18.65 8.08 24.43
N PHE A 191 -17.52 7.39 24.61
CA PHE A 191 -17.39 5.94 24.51
C PHE A 191 -16.56 5.38 25.67
N PRO A 192 -17.00 5.58 26.93
CA PRO A 192 -16.18 5.31 28.11
C PRO A 192 -15.70 3.85 28.23
N GLN A 193 -16.37 2.89 27.59
CA GLN A 193 -15.96 1.49 27.51
C GLN A 193 -14.63 1.25 26.76
N PHE A 194 -14.15 2.24 26.01
CA PHE A 194 -12.90 2.20 25.25
C PHE A 194 -11.84 3.18 25.79
N ALA A 195 -12.10 3.86 26.91
CA ALA A 195 -11.27 4.97 27.38
C ALA A 195 -9.89 4.54 27.89
N ASP A 196 -9.74 3.31 28.36
CA ASP A 196 -8.51 2.72 28.91
C ASP A 196 -7.66 1.97 27.88
N ILE A 197 -8.09 1.91 26.61
CA ILE A 197 -7.32 1.25 25.55
C ILE A 197 -5.93 1.86 25.44
N LYS A 198 -4.93 1.00 25.47
CA LYS A 198 -3.53 1.37 25.21
C LYS A 198 -3.32 1.45 23.70
N ILE A 199 -2.97 2.63 23.24
CA ILE A 199 -2.73 2.93 21.83
C ILE A 199 -1.28 3.40 21.70
N PRO A 200 -0.42 2.66 20.99
CA PRO A 200 0.95 3.10 20.71
C PRO A 200 0.96 4.41 19.91
N PRO A 201 1.86 5.35 20.24
CA PRO A 201 1.91 6.63 19.57
C PRO A 201 2.49 6.57 18.15
N ARG A 202 3.36 5.59 17.90
CA ARG A 202 3.99 5.35 16.61
C ARG A 202 3.09 4.49 15.73
N LEU A 203 2.66 5.02 14.59
CA LEU A 203 1.83 4.29 13.63
C LEU A 203 2.68 3.40 12.72
N THR A 204 3.87 3.87 12.35
CA THR A 204 4.76 3.14 11.44
C THR A 204 6.23 3.46 11.68
N ASN A 205 7.09 2.50 11.36
CA ASN A 205 8.55 2.63 11.32
C ASN A 205 9.11 2.26 9.94
N SER A 206 8.25 2.24 8.93
CA SER A 206 8.54 1.68 7.60
C SER A 206 7.92 2.53 6.49
N VAL A 207 8.56 2.49 5.33
CA VAL A 207 8.16 3.27 4.15
C VAL A 207 8.39 2.49 2.86
N THR A 208 7.40 2.52 1.97
CA THR A 208 7.58 2.25 0.53
C THR A 208 7.85 3.57 -0.19
N LEU A 209 9.03 3.68 -0.80
CA LEU A 209 9.32 4.72 -1.78
C LEU A 209 8.68 4.33 -3.11
N SER A 210 7.64 5.07 -3.50
CA SER A 210 7.00 4.96 -4.80
C SER A 210 7.79 5.78 -5.80
N THR A 211 8.57 5.12 -6.67
CA THR A 211 9.28 5.80 -7.74
C THR A 211 8.29 6.25 -8.81
N MET A 212 8.32 7.54 -9.17
CA MET A 212 7.56 8.03 -10.31
C MET A 212 8.14 7.41 -11.60
N HIS A 213 7.30 7.21 -12.62
CA HIS A 213 7.80 6.83 -13.95
C HIS A 213 8.77 7.91 -14.45
N GLY A 214 9.91 7.49 -14.99
CA GLY A 214 10.98 8.41 -15.41
C GLY A 214 11.80 9.08 -14.30
N CYS A 215 11.65 8.68 -13.03
CA CYS A 215 12.48 9.21 -11.95
C CYS A 215 13.97 8.81 -12.14
N PRO A 216 14.92 9.77 -12.10
CA PRO A 216 16.34 9.46 -12.30
C PRO A 216 16.87 8.44 -11.27
N PRO A 217 17.64 7.42 -11.69
CA PRO A 217 18.16 6.39 -10.80
C PRO A 217 18.93 6.92 -9.59
N ASP A 218 19.75 7.96 -9.80
CA ASP A 218 20.55 8.55 -8.73
C ASP A 218 19.70 9.30 -7.71
N GLU A 219 18.55 9.82 -8.12
CA GLU A 219 17.59 10.45 -7.22
C GLU A 219 16.87 9.40 -6.36
N ILE A 220 16.46 8.27 -6.95
CA ILE A 220 15.88 7.13 -6.21
C ILE A 220 16.85 6.67 -5.11
N GLU A 221 18.14 6.49 -5.46
CA GLU A 221 19.16 6.07 -4.50
C GLU A 221 19.35 7.10 -3.38
N GLN A 222 19.40 8.40 -3.71
CA GLN A 222 19.54 9.47 -2.72
C GLN A 222 18.35 9.53 -1.76
N ILE A 223 17.12 9.41 -2.27
CA ILE A 223 15.91 9.39 -1.44
C ILE A 223 15.92 8.17 -0.52
N ALA A 224 16.19 6.97 -1.05
CA ALA A 224 16.21 5.77 -0.24
C ALA A 224 17.31 5.81 0.84
N ARG A 225 18.48 6.39 0.53
CA ARG A 225 19.53 6.63 1.54
C ARG A 225 19.09 7.65 2.58
N TYR A 226 18.41 8.73 2.20
CA TYR A 226 17.83 9.68 3.16
C TYR A 226 16.87 8.97 4.14
N LEU A 227 15.98 8.12 3.64
CA LEU A 227 15.02 7.37 4.44
C LEU A 227 15.70 6.38 5.41
N LEU A 228 16.74 5.68 4.95
CA LEU A 228 17.49 4.73 5.76
C LEU A 228 18.44 5.41 6.77
N GLU A 229 19.21 6.40 6.33
CA GLU A 229 20.34 6.95 7.09
C GLU A 229 19.96 8.15 7.95
N GLU A 230 19.14 9.07 7.44
CA GLU A 230 18.73 10.28 8.16
C GLU A 230 17.42 10.07 8.90
N ARG A 231 16.44 9.36 8.31
CA ARG A 231 15.12 9.12 8.92
C ARG A 231 15.06 7.83 9.75
N GLY A 232 15.97 6.88 9.54
CA GLY A 232 15.99 5.62 10.29
C GLY A 232 14.78 4.70 10.02
N LEU A 233 14.22 4.74 8.81
CA LEU A 233 13.03 3.97 8.43
C LEU A 233 13.40 2.69 7.70
N ASN A 234 12.69 1.60 8.01
CA ASN A 234 12.72 0.40 7.18
C ASN A 234 12.17 0.74 5.79
N THR A 235 12.89 0.42 4.72
CA THR A 235 12.60 1.00 3.39
C THR A 235 12.40 -0.07 2.32
N LEU A 236 11.26 0.00 1.62
CA LEU A 236 10.99 -0.71 0.38
C LEU A 236 11.11 0.28 -0.78
N VAL A 237 11.74 -0.13 -1.89
CA VAL A 237 11.72 0.66 -3.14
C VAL A 237 10.80 -0.02 -4.13
N LYS A 238 9.72 0.65 -4.53
CA LYS A 238 8.77 0.15 -5.53
C LYS A 238 9.37 0.31 -6.91
N LEU A 239 9.44 -0.78 -7.67
CA LEU A 239 10.06 -0.81 -8.98
C LEU A 239 9.01 -0.99 -10.08
N ASN A 240 9.32 -0.48 -11.27
CA ASN A 240 8.43 -0.56 -12.41
C ASN A 240 8.59 -1.89 -13.17
N PRO A 241 7.51 -2.42 -13.76
CA PRO A 241 7.54 -3.67 -14.52
C PRO A 241 8.42 -3.60 -15.79
N THR A 242 8.73 -2.38 -16.26
CA THR A 242 9.64 -2.09 -17.39
C THR A 242 11.04 -2.68 -17.22
N LEU A 243 11.49 -2.95 -15.98
CA LEU A 243 12.75 -3.63 -15.68
C LEU A 243 12.90 -5.01 -16.33
N LEU A 244 11.78 -5.66 -16.69
CA LEU A 244 11.83 -6.94 -17.39
C LEU A 244 12.38 -6.80 -18.82
N GLY A 245 12.24 -5.61 -19.41
CA GLY A 245 12.70 -5.28 -20.77
C GLY A 245 11.58 -5.36 -21.80
N LYS A 246 11.62 -4.47 -22.79
CA LYS A 246 10.59 -4.30 -23.82
C LYS A 246 10.21 -5.61 -24.50
N GLU A 247 11.18 -6.32 -25.06
CA GLU A 247 10.93 -7.55 -25.82
C GLU A 247 10.16 -8.58 -25.00
N THR A 248 10.57 -8.83 -23.76
CA THR A 248 9.91 -9.82 -22.90
C THR A 248 8.53 -9.36 -22.46
N VAL A 249 8.37 -8.07 -22.11
CA VAL A 249 7.06 -7.50 -21.75
C VAL A 249 6.08 -7.60 -22.91
N MET A 250 6.48 -7.18 -24.12
CA MET A 250 5.62 -7.23 -25.30
C MET A 250 5.29 -8.67 -25.71
N ARG A 251 6.25 -9.60 -25.64
CA ARG A 251 5.99 -11.03 -25.89
C ARG A 251 4.95 -11.61 -24.92
N ILE A 252 5.09 -11.34 -23.62
CA ILE A 252 4.11 -11.80 -22.62
C ILE A 252 2.73 -11.22 -22.93
N LEU A 253 2.64 -9.92 -23.21
CA LEU A 253 1.36 -9.27 -23.46
C LEU A 253 0.70 -9.75 -24.76
N HIS A 254 1.43 -9.76 -25.87
CA HIS A 254 0.87 -9.97 -27.21
C HIS A 254 0.81 -11.44 -27.60
N ASP A 255 1.85 -12.21 -27.29
CA ASP A 255 1.98 -13.58 -27.79
C ASP A 255 1.46 -14.60 -26.77
N ASP A 256 1.74 -14.39 -25.47
CA ASP A 256 1.35 -15.34 -24.42
C ASP A 256 -0.06 -15.08 -23.85
N LEU A 257 -0.47 -13.81 -23.76
CA LEU A 257 -1.76 -13.39 -23.18
C LEU A 257 -2.76 -12.83 -24.19
N GLU A 258 -2.34 -12.61 -25.44
CA GLU A 258 -3.18 -12.10 -26.54
C GLU A 258 -3.75 -10.67 -26.36
N PHE A 259 -3.17 -9.85 -25.48
CA PHE A 259 -3.51 -8.43 -25.30
C PHE A 259 -2.89 -7.53 -26.38
N THR A 260 -3.20 -7.82 -27.64
CA THR A 260 -2.61 -7.14 -28.82
C THR A 260 -2.98 -5.65 -28.94
N GLU A 261 -4.04 -5.21 -28.27
CA GLU A 261 -4.48 -3.82 -28.21
C GLU A 261 -3.60 -2.94 -27.31
N ILE A 262 -2.79 -3.54 -26.43
CA ILE A 262 -1.92 -2.83 -25.51
C ILE A 262 -0.69 -2.32 -26.26
N GLN A 263 -0.52 -1.01 -26.29
CA GLN A 263 0.60 -0.35 -26.97
C GLN A 263 1.45 0.41 -25.95
N ILE A 264 2.71 0.03 -25.82
CA ILE A 264 3.65 0.65 -24.88
C ILE A 264 4.73 1.40 -25.68
N PRO A 265 4.77 2.75 -25.60
CA PRO A 265 5.79 3.53 -26.28
C PRO A 265 7.21 3.18 -25.80
N ASP A 266 8.18 3.19 -26.72
CA ASP A 266 9.59 2.91 -26.41
C ASP A 266 10.17 3.83 -25.33
N ALA A 267 9.69 5.07 -25.29
CA ALA A 267 10.05 6.05 -24.27
C ALA A 267 9.74 5.58 -22.85
N VAL A 268 8.69 4.77 -22.63
CA VAL A 268 8.35 4.22 -21.31
C VAL A 268 9.50 3.34 -20.80
N PHE A 269 10.08 2.50 -21.67
CA PHE A 269 11.22 1.65 -21.30
C PHE A 269 12.52 2.45 -21.20
N ALA A 270 12.72 3.45 -22.06
CA ALA A 270 13.95 4.23 -22.09
C ALA A 270 14.10 5.19 -20.90
N ASN A 271 12.98 5.77 -20.43
CA ASN A 271 12.98 6.76 -19.35
C ASN A 271 13.03 6.12 -17.96
N ASP A 272 12.51 4.90 -17.81
CA ASP A 272 12.50 4.20 -16.54
C ASP A 272 13.89 3.68 -16.13
N LEU A 273 13.99 3.28 -14.86
CA LEU A 273 15.19 2.64 -14.31
C LEU A 273 15.55 1.39 -15.11
N GLN A 274 16.81 1.30 -15.54
CA GLN A 274 17.33 0.15 -16.29
C GLN A 274 17.77 -0.99 -15.36
N TYR A 275 17.70 -2.24 -15.84
CA TYR A 275 17.91 -3.44 -15.02
C TYR A 275 19.26 -3.46 -14.28
N ASP A 276 20.37 -3.26 -14.99
CA ASP A 276 21.70 -3.31 -14.37
C ASP A 276 21.88 -2.25 -13.30
N ARG A 277 21.37 -1.04 -13.55
CA ARG A 277 21.37 0.06 -12.57
C ARG A 277 20.48 -0.25 -11.37
N ALA A 278 19.32 -0.90 -11.57
CA ALA A 278 18.47 -1.36 -10.47
C ALA A 278 19.20 -2.38 -9.58
N VAL A 279 19.94 -3.31 -10.17
CA VAL A 279 20.73 -4.30 -9.42
C VAL A 279 21.79 -3.62 -8.56
N GLU A 280 22.51 -2.64 -9.10
CA GLU A 280 23.49 -1.85 -8.34
C GLU A 280 22.85 -1.08 -7.19
N LEU A 281 21.74 -0.39 -7.47
CA LEU A 281 20.98 0.37 -6.48
C LEU A 281 20.52 -0.54 -5.32
N ILE A 282 19.94 -1.70 -5.63
CA ILE A 282 19.51 -2.69 -4.63
C ILE A 282 20.71 -3.16 -3.80
N LYS A 283 21.85 -3.50 -4.42
CA LYS A 283 23.07 -3.90 -3.70
C LYS A 283 23.57 -2.82 -2.75
N THR A 284 23.55 -1.56 -3.17
CA THR A 284 23.99 -0.45 -2.32
C THR A 284 23.04 -0.21 -1.16
N LEU A 285 21.73 -0.15 -1.41
CA LEU A 285 20.75 0.10 -0.36
C LEU A 285 20.63 -1.06 0.64
N LYS A 286 20.77 -2.32 0.19
CA LYS A 286 20.92 -3.47 1.10
C LYS A 286 22.08 -3.27 2.09
N ARG A 287 23.26 -2.89 1.59
CA ARG A 287 24.44 -2.64 2.44
C ARG A 287 24.22 -1.46 3.38
N THR A 288 23.58 -0.39 2.91
CA THR A 288 23.25 0.78 3.73
C THR A 288 22.31 0.42 4.87
N ALA A 289 21.24 -0.31 4.58
CA ALA A 289 20.27 -0.76 5.59
C ALA A 289 20.92 -1.69 6.62
N ALA A 290 21.73 -2.67 6.17
CA ALA A 290 22.45 -3.57 7.05
C ALA A 290 23.38 -2.83 8.03
N LYS A 291 24.11 -1.79 7.58
CA LYS A 291 24.96 -0.96 8.45
C LYS A 291 24.16 -0.19 9.52
N ARG A 292 22.87 0.06 9.28
CA ARG A 292 21.97 0.75 10.20
C ARG A 292 21.09 -0.20 11.02
N GLY A 293 21.20 -1.52 10.79
CA GLY A 293 20.30 -2.50 11.41
C GLY A 293 18.84 -2.37 10.96
N LEU A 294 18.61 -1.86 9.73
CA LEU A 294 17.29 -1.63 9.16
C LEU A 294 16.95 -2.68 8.10
N TYR A 295 15.67 -2.88 7.89
CA TYR A 295 15.15 -3.69 6.80
C TYR A 295 15.21 -2.91 5.48
N PHE A 296 15.61 -3.61 4.42
CA PHE A 296 15.48 -3.15 3.05
C PHE A 296 14.91 -4.23 2.14
N GLY A 297 14.12 -3.82 1.15
CA GLY A 297 13.60 -4.71 0.11
C GLY A 297 13.13 -3.97 -1.14
N ALA A 298 12.76 -4.73 -2.16
CA ALA A 298 12.08 -4.23 -3.35
C ALA A 298 10.57 -4.44 -3.23
N LYS A 299 9.77 -3.63 -3.92
CA LYS A 299 8.35 -3.89 -4.13
C LYS A 299 8.05 -4.05 -5.62
N LEU A 300 7.49 -5.20 -6.00
CA LEU A 300 7.21 -5.59 -7.39
C LEU A 300 5.70 -5.73 -7.64
N SER A 301 5.07 -4.91 -8.46
CA SER A 301 5.61 -3.74 -9.14
C SER A 301 4.64 -2.58 -9.05
N ASN A 302 5.06 -1.45 -9.60
CA ASN A 302 4.15 -0.39 -9.99
C ASN A 302 3.27 -0.82 -11.16
N THR A 303 2.34 0.05 -11.53
CA THR A 303 1.59 -0.05 -12.78
C THR A 303 2.49 0.05 -14.01
N LEU A 304 2.01 -0.39 -15.16
CA LEU A 304 2.73 -0.30 -16.43
C LEU A 304 2.16 0.84 -17.28
N ALA A 305 2.95 1.89 -17.49
CA ALA A 305 2.57 2.99 -18.37
C ALA A 305 2.41 2.51 -19.81
N MET A 306 1.39 3.00 -20.50
CA MET A 306 1.08 2.64 -21.87
C MET A 306 0.31 3.77 -22.59
N ALA A 307 0.26 3.71 -23.91
CA ALA A 307 -0.56 4.63 -24.69
C ALA A 307 -2.04 4.48 -24.28
N ASN A 308 -2.69 5.60 -24.01
CA ASN A 308 -4.11 5.60 -23.73
C ASN A 308 -4.90 5.27 -24.99
N ASN A 309 -5.53 4.10 -24.99
CA ASN A 309 -6.42 3.62 -26.05
C ASN A 309 -7.90 3.63 -25.60
N LYS A 310 -8.19 4.15 -24.40
CA LYS A 310 -9.54 4.25 -23.83
C LYS A 310 -10.16 5.60 -24.18
N GLU A 311 -11.41 5.59 -24.64
CA GLU A 311 -12.17 6.82 -24.89
C GLU A 311 -12.68 7.47 -23.60
N THR A 312 -12.71 6.71 -22.50
CA THR A 312 -13.28 7.12 -21.22
C THR A 312 -12.26 7.82 -20.31
N LEU A 313 -10.99 7.42 -20.36
CA LEU A 313 -9.93 8.00 -19.54
C LEU A 313 -9.29 9.19 -20.25
N PRO A 314 -9.03 10.31 -19.54
CA PRO A 314 -8.40 11.49 -20.11
C PRO A 314 -6.89 11.27 -20.34
N GLY A 315 -6.31 12.05 -21.26
CA GLY A 315 -4.86 12.06 -21.51
C GLY A 315 -4.40 11.08 -22.59
N LYS A 316 -3.10 11.10 -22.90
CA LYS A 316 -2.48 10.24 -23.93
C LYS A 316 -1.78 9.01 -23.36
N GLU A 317 -1.60 8.97 -22.05
CA GLU A 317 -0.97 7.87 -21.32
C GLU A 317 -1.91 7.40 -20.22
N MET A 318 -1.91 6.10 -19.95
CA MET A 318 -2.61 5.48 -18.83
C MET A 318 -1.74 4.38 -18.22
N TYR A 319 -2.11 3.93 -17.03
CA TYR A 319 -1.30 3.01 -16.24
C TYR A 319 -2.07 1.72 -16.00
N MET A 320 -1.58 0.63 -16.58
CA MET A 320 -2.19 -0.69 -16.49
C MET A 320 -1.85 -1.36 -15.16
N SER A 321 -2.85 -2.04 -14.59
CA SER A 321 -2.86 -2.87 -13.40
C SER A 321 -3.77 -4.08 -13.65
N GLY A 322 -3.79 -5.06 -12.75
CA GLY A 322 -4.67 -6.23 -12.90
C GLY A 322 -3.94 -7.46 -13.42
N ARG A 323 -4.70 -8.40 -14.01
CA ARG A 323 -4.22 -9.77 -14.26
C ARG A 323 -3.10 -9.82 -15.31
N ALA A 324 -3.07 -8.89 -16.27
CA ALA A 324 -2.00 -8.78 -17.26
C ALA A 324 -0.63 -8.51 -16.61
N LEU A 325 -0.58 -7.83 -15.46
CA LEU A 325 0.67 -7.60 -14.74
C LEU A 325 1.19 -8.85 -14.04
N TYR A 326 0.35 -9.85 -13.73
CA TYR A 326 0.78 -11.02 -12.97
C TYR A 326 1.96 -11.77 -13.61
N PRO A 327 1.89 -12.24 -14.87
CA PRO A 327 3.00 -12.97 -15.49
C PRO A 327 4.24 -12.08 -15.72
N ILE A 328 4.07 -10.79 -16.01
CA ILE A 328 5.18 -9.83 -16.15
C ILE A 328 5.91 -9.71 -14.80
N THR A 329 5.16 -9.45 -13.74
CA THR A 329 5.71 -9.20 -12.41
C THR A 329 6.32 -10.47 -11.82
N MET A 330 5.71 -11.63 -12.04
CA MET A 330 6.26 -12.93 -11.60
C MET A 330 7.54 -13.29 -12.37
N THR A 331 7.62 -12.99 -13.66
CA THR A 331 8.85 -13.19 -14.44
C THR A 331 9.97 -12.26 -13.96
N LEU A 332 9.64 -11.00 -13.67
CA LEU A 332 10.59 -10.06 -13.08
C LEU A 332 11.03 -10.49 -11.68
N PHE A 333 10.10 -11.01 -10.86
CA PHE A 333 10.39 -11.57 -9.55
C PHE A 333 11.38 -12.72 -9.64
N ASP A 334 11.14 -13.75 -10.48
CA ASP A 334 12.09 -14.85 -10.69
C ASP A 334 13.46 -14.36 -11.16
N LYS A 335 13.49 -13.45 -12.14
CA LYS A 335 14.74 -12.86 -12.66
C LYS A 335 15.54 -12.15 -11.56
N ILE A 336 14.90 -11.32 -10.74
CA ILE A 336 15.55 -10.61 -9.63
C ILE A 336 15.97 -11.59 -8.53
N MET A 337 15.11 -12.53 -8.13
CA MET A 337 15.45 -13.49 -7.08
C MET A 337 16.66 -14.34 -7.47
N ARG A 338 16.78 -14.76 -8.74
CA ARG A 338 18.00 -15.41 -9.26
C ARG A 338 19.22 -14.51 -9.20
N GLN A 339 19.09 -13.24 -9.60
CA GLN A 339 20.18 -12.26 -9.56
C GLN A 339 20.74 -12.05 -8.15
N PHE A 340 19.91 -12.23 -7.12
CA PHE A 340 20.29 -12.11 -5.71
C PHE A 340 20.41 -13.46 -4.99
N ASN A 341 20.37 -14.60 -5.70
CA ASN A 341 20.42 -15.95 -5.13
C ASN A 341 19.42 -16.16 -3.97
N GLY A 342 18.22 -15.60 -4.11
CA GLY A 342 17.18 -15.63 -3.08
C GLY A 342 17.39 -14.67 -1.90
N ASP A 343 18.55 -14.02 -1.79
CA ASP A 343 18.84 -13.02 -0.77
C ASP A 343 18.32 -11.64 -1.23
N LEU A 344 17.01 -11.49 -1.34
CA LEU A 344 16.35 -10.20 -1.45
C LEU A 344 14.94 -10.29 -0.89
N ASN A 345 14.61 -9.38 0.03
CA ASN A 345 13.25 -9.21 0.47
C ASN A 345 12.42 -8.55 -0.63
N VAL A 346 11.29 -9.15 -0.98
CA VAL A 346 10.39 -8.60 -2.01
C VAL A 346 8.95 -8.56 -1.50
N SER A 347 8.40 -7.35 -1.41
CA SER A 347 6.95 -7.16 -1.36
C SER A 347 6.38 -7.27 -2.77
N TYR A 348 5.20 -7.88 -2.92
CA TYR A 348 4.59 -8.10 -4.24
C TYR A 348 3.24 -7.38 -4.35
N ALA A 349 2.90 -6.87 -5.53
CA ALA A 349 1.65 -6.18 -5.82
C ALA A 349 1.14 -6.34 -7.27
N GLY A 350 2.03 -6.57 -8.24
CA GLY A 350 1.67 -6.56 -9.65
C GLY A 350 0.79 -7.76 -10.04
N GLY A 351 -0.52 -7.53 -10.19
CA GLY A 351 -1.49 -8.56 -10.56
C GLY A 351 -1.80 -9.60 -9.47
N ALA A 352 -1.52 -9.27 -8.20
CA ALA A 352 -1.89 -10.14 -7.09
C ALA A 352 -3.41 -10.16 -6.88
N ASP A 353 -3.98 -11.35 -6.72
CA ASP A 353 -5.41 -11.57 -6.48
C ASP A 353 -5.65 -12.73 -5.49
N ALA A 354 -6.92 -12.92 -5.11
CA ALA A 354 -7.35 -13.98 -4.21
C ALA A 354 -6.97 -15.41 -4.66
N LEU A 355 -6.75 -15.64 -5.97
CA LEU A 355 -6.47 -16.96 -6.53
C LEU A 355 -4.97 -17.27 -6.60
N ASN A 356 -4.13 -16.25 -6.75
CA ASN A 356 -2.68 -16.41 -6.90
C ASN A 356 -1.86 -16.06 -5.65
N VAL A 357 -2.47 -15.44 -4.64
CA VAL A 357 -1.78 -14.97 -3.43
C VAL A 357 -1.01 -16.07 -2.69
N THR A 358 -1.56 -17.28 -2.61
CA THR A 358 -0.90 -18.42 -1.95
C THR A 358 0.36 -18.84 -2.70
N THR A 359 0.30 -18.89 -4.03
CA THR A 359 1.45 -19.16 -4.90
C THR A 359 2.54 -18.11 -4.72
N LEU A 360 2.16 -16.82 -4.66
CA LEU A 360 3.09 -15.72 -4.45
C LEU A 360 3.82 -15.82 -3.10
N LEU A 361 3.07 -16.10 -2.03
CA LEU A 361 3.63 -16.28 -0.69
C LEU A 361 4.59 -17.48 -0.63
N VAL A 362 4.19 -18.64 -1.20
CA VAL A 362 5.04 -19.84 -1.23
C VAL A 362 6.32 -19.63 -2.06
N ALA A 363 6.25 -18.81 -3.11
CA ALA A 363 7.41 -18.43 -3.90
C ALA A 363 8.40 -17.50 -3.16
N GLY A 364 8.03 -17.02 -1.97
CA GLY A 364 8.88 -16.20 -1.09
C GLY A 364 8.61 -14.70 -1.16
N ALA A 365 7.55 -14.25 -1.83
CA ALA A 365 7.15 -12.85 -1.81
C ALA A 365 6.44 -12.51 -0.50
N HIS A 366 6.99 -11.57 0.27
CA HIS A 366 6.41 -11.12 1.54
C HIS A 366 6.62 -9.62 1.77
N PRO A 367 5.54 -8.85 2.06
CA PRO A 367 4.11 -9.20 1.99
C PRO A 367 3.56 -9.07 0.56
N VAL A 368 2.39 -9.67 0.31
CA VAL A 368 1.64 -9.53 -0.94
C VAL A 368 0.49 -8.54 -0.74
N THR A 369 0.47 -7.47 -1.51
CA THR A 369 -0.56 -6.43 -1.44
C THR A 369 -1.36 -6.34 -2.73
N THR A 370 -2.61 -5.89 -2.69
CA THR A 370 -3.43 -5.76 -3.91
C THR A 370 -4.24 -4.46 -3.97
N VAL A 371 -4.64 -4.07 -5.18
CA VAL A 371 -5.52 -2.92 -5.46
C VAL A 371 -6.64 -3.34 -6.40
N SER A 372 -6.29 -3.71 -7.65
CA SER A 372 -7.26 -4.00 -8.70
C SER A 372 -8.22 -5.12 -8.30
N ASP A 373 -7.74 -6.13 -7.58
CA ASP A 373 -8.57 -7.24 -7.10
C ASP A 373 -9.66 -6.75 -6.13
N LEU A 374 -9.34 -5.82 -5.22
CA LEU A 374 -10.28 -5.28 -4.23
C LEU A 374 -11.30 -4.30 -4.82
N LEU A 375 -11.10 -3.86 -6.07
CA LEU A 375 -12.08 -3.05 -6.81
C LEU A 375 -13.05 -3.92 -7.63
N LYS A 376 -12.76 -5.21 -7.80
CA LYS A 376 -13.62 -6.18 -8.49
C LYS A 376 -14.72 -6.73 -7.57
N PRO A 377 -15.75 -7.41 -8.12
CA PRO A 377 -16.78 -8.07 -7.32
C PRO A 377 -16.20 -8.95 -6.20
N GLY A 378 -16.80 -8.83 -5.01
CA GLY A 378 -16.27 -9.39 -3.75
C GLY A 378 -15.54 -8.37 -2.89
N GLY A 379 -14.98 -7.31 -3.49
CA GLY A 379 -14.38 -6.19 -2.76
C GLY A 379 -13.33 -6.64 -1.73
N TYR A 380 -13.45 -6.15 -0.50
CA TYR A 380 -12.52 -6.50 0.59
C TYR A 380 -12.57 -7.97 0.99
N SER A 381 -13.70 -8.68 0.79
CA SER A 381 -13.83 -10.09 1.16
C SER A 381 -12.91 -11.02 0.35
N ARG A 382 -12.27 -10.50 -0.70
CA ARG A 382 -11.25 -11.22 -1.48
C ARG A 382 -9.93 -11.41 -0.72
N LEU A 383 -9.79 -10.81 0.48
CA LEU A 383 -8.65 -11.03 1.38
C LEU A 383 -8.88 -12.18 2.39
N LEU A 384 -10.05 -12.83 2.39
CA LEU A 384 -10.44 -13.86 3.37
C LEU A 384 -9.95 -15.27 3.05
#